data_AF-A0A0J6UZ15-F1
#
_entry.id   AF-A0A0J6UZ15-F1
#
_cell.length_a   1.000
_cell.length_b   1.000
_cell.length_c   1.000
_cell.angle_alpha   90.00
_cell.angle_beta   90.00
_cell.angle_gamma   90.00
#
_symmetry.space_group_name_H-M   'P 1'
#
loop_
_entity.id
_entity.type
_entity.pdbx_description
1 polymer ?
#
loop_
_entity_poly.entity_id
_entity_poly.type
_entity_poly.pdbx_seq_one_letter_code
_entity_poly.pdbx_strand_id
1 'polypeptide(L)'
;MPESDLVFVRCLASLLADRDPAVTVEALGRDWDWLVALTPACEDDEPDQPALPPIAALALFSGMVALVRSGQGERAWPWFEAGLDAYAATHPRGHRFYRWHSPLDDALEAYPNLRVAVTEALIAGGRWSDAAHALNDLSHQTAPYGGKDAFAVPALAEALAAADAGDWLGPTGFDEAWAFARGSAIVAAGSLDERHAHVWNLYADHLLVTLRRGETGAALALVAAKAEAARRICDDGHETGNYHLNALCVLAHAGRVEAAAAAARELVRRGYWDLWRLNRDSAAATAWATESGQLGWLAALDAVPAYRTLHARHLVPEAAPVGRAPPGPFRALHAGVLGGRTRKRCAVSNCLIAPGDPVYRFRLYHHHVGDAPLVAAQAAFDA
;
A
#
# COMPACT_ATOMS: atom_id res chain seq x y z
N MET A 1 -1.43 -8.43 -32.19
CA MET A 1 -0.04 -8.01 -31.90
C MET A 1 0.70 -7.85 -33.22
N PRO A 2 1.33 -6.69 -33.48
CA PRO A 2 2.19 -6.45 -34.64
C PRO A 2 3.34 -7.46 -34.78
N GLU A 3 3.86 -7.64 -36.00
CA GLU A 3 4.98 -8.55 -36.27
C GLU A 3 6.28 -8.11 -35.58
N SER A 4 6.51 -6.79 -35.45
CA SER A 4 7.61 -6.21 -34.69
C SER A 4 7.61 -6.65 -33.23
N ASP A 5 6.43 -6.67 -32.62
CA ASP A 5 6.26 -7.00 -31.21
C ASP A 5 6.46 -8.51 -30.99
N LEU A 6 6.04 -9.35 -31.96
CA LEU A 6 6.34 -10.79 -31.96
C LEU A 6 7.85 -11.09 -32.05
N VAL A 7 8.59 -10.32 -32.84
CA VAL A 7 10.05 -10.43 -32.91
C VAL A 7 10.67 -10.04 -31.57
N PHE A 8 10.23 -8.93 -30.97
CA PHE A 8 10.73 -8.51 -29.65
C PHE A 8 10.44 -9.54 -28.56
N VAL A 9 9.24 -10.14 -28.54
CA VAL A 9 8.89 -11.22 -27.60
C VAL A 9 9.87 -12.39 -27.70
N ARG A 10 10.23 -12.81 -28.92
CA ARG A 10 11.19 -13.90 -29.14
C ARG A 10 12.60 -13.52 -28.68
N CYS A 11 13.03 -12.28 -28.94
CA CYS A 11 14.31 -11.78 -28.47
C CYS A 11 14.38 -11.70 -26.93
N LEU A 12 13.34 -11.18 -26.29
CA LEU A 12 13.26 -11.13 -24.83
C LEU A 12 13.23 -12.54 -24.23
N ALA A 13 12.50 -13.48 -24.82
CA ALA A 13 12.48 -14.87 -24.38
C ALA A 13 13.87 -15.51 -24.45
N SER A 14 14.61 -15.29 -25.55
CA SER A 14 15.99 -15.77 -25.70
C SER A 14 16.92 -15.14 -24.65
N LEU A 15 16.77 -13.83 -24.41
CA LEU A 15 17.56 -13.11 -23.41
C LEU A 15 17.34 -13.67 -22.00
N LEU A 16 16.08 -13.95 -21.65
CA LEU A 16 15.70 -14.52 -20.36
C LEU A 16 16.16 -15.97 -20.20
N ALA A 17 16.25 -16.74 -21.30
CA ALA A 17 16.75 -18.10 -21.29
C ALA A 17 18.26 -18.19 -20.98
N ASP A 18 19.04 -17.16 -21.31
CA ASP A 18 20.48 -17.11 -21.02
C ASP A 18 20.78 -16.95 -19.52
N ARG A 19 19.80 -16.46 -18.73
CA ARG A 19 19.87 -16.29 -17.25
C ARG A 19 21.09 -15.50 -16.75
N ASP A 20 21.70 -14.70 -17.61
CA ASP A 20 22.83 -13.84 -17.27
C ASP A 20 22.33 -12.41 -16.99
N PRO A 21 22.39 -11.94 -15.72
CA PRO A 21 22.08 -10.55 -15.37
C PRO A 21 22.82 -9.53 -16.22
N ALA A 22 24.11 -9.75 -16.51
CA ALA A 22 24.93 -8.77 -17.21
C ALA A 22 24.50 -8.62 -18.67
N VAL A 23 24.22 -9.75 -19.34
CA VAL A 23 23.70 -9.76 -20.71
C VAL A 23 22.33 -9.09 -20.77
N THR A 24 21.46 -9.35 -19.79
CA THR A 24 20.13 -8.73 -19.71
C THR A 24 20.23 -7.21 -19.53
N VAL A 25 21.10 -6.74 -18.64
CA VAL A 25 21.35 -5.31 -18.41
C VAL A 25 21.93 -4.65 -19.66
N GLU A 26 22.87 -5.30 -20.34
CA GLU A 26 23.46 -4.77 -21.57
C GLU A 26 22.42 -4.66 -22.70
N ALA A 27 21.58 -5.69 -22.87
CA ALA A 27 20.57 -5.74 -23.93
C ALA A 27 19.43 -4.73 -23.70
N LEU A 28 18.95 -4.59 -22.47
CA LEU A 28 17.84 -3.68 -22.14
C LEU A 28 18.30 -2.24 -21.81
N GLY A 29 19.60 -2.04 -21.59
CA GLY A 29 20.16 -0.78 -21.08
C GLY A 29 20.87 0.11 -22.12
N ARG A 30 20.91 -0.27 -23.41
CA ARG A 30 21.65 0.49 -24.44
C ARG A 30 20.97 1.78 -24.89
N ASP A 31 19.65 1.82 -24.90
CA ASP A 31 18.82 2.94 -25.34
C ASP A 31 17.35 2.51 -25.19
N TRP A 32 16.46 3.41 -24.78
CA TRP A 32 15.03 3.09 -24.64
C TRP A 32 14.32 2.88 -25.99
N ASP A 33 15.07 2.81 -27.09
CA ASP A 33 14.60 2.64 -28.46
C ASP A 33 13.72 1.41 -28.62
N TRP A 34 14.10 0.30 -27.99
CA TRP A 34 13.28 -0.93 -27.99
C TRP A 34 11.91 -0.71 -27.32
N LEU A 35 11.86 0.12 -26.27
CA LEU A 35 10.68 0.36 -25.46
C LEU A 35 9.73 1.33 -26.17
N VAL A 36 10.26 2.44 -26.68
CA VAL A 36 9.45 3.47 -27.37
C VAL A 36 8.94 3.00 -28.74
N ALA A 37 9.54 1.97 -29.32
CA ALA A 37 9.07 1.35 -30.57
C ALA A 37 7.88 0.39 -30.39
N LEU A 38 7.55 0.01 -29.15
CA LEU A 38 6.44 -0.91 -28.89
C LEU A 38 5.09 -0.21 -29.08
N THR A 39 4.13 -0.96 -29.64
CA THR A 39 2.77 -0.47 -29.81
C THR A 39 2.06 -0.43 -28.45
N PRO A 40 1.41 0.69 -28.08
CA PRO A 40 0.64 0.74 -26.83
C PRO A 40 -0.46 -0.30 -26.75
N ALA A 41 -0.77 -0.73 -25.53
CA ALA A 41 -2.00 -1.46 -25.27
C ALA A 41 -3.16 -0.48 -25.22
N CYS A 42 -4.22 -0.72 -26.00
CA CYS A 42 -5.48 0.01 -25.85
C CYS A 42 -6.43 -0.88 -25.03
N GLU A 43 -7.05 -0.35 -23.99
CA GLU A 43 -8.16 -1.03 -23.34
C GLU A 43 -9.37 -1.00 -24.27
N ASP A 44 -10.11 -2.12 -24.35
CA ASP A 44 -11.28 -2.26 -25.23
C ASP A 44 -12.36 -1.20 -24.95
N ASP A 45 -12.40 -0.70 -23.71
CA ASP A 45 -13.40 0.24 -23.20
C ASP A 45 -12.95 1.72 -23.33
N GLU A 46 -11.64 1.96 -23.47
CA GLU A 46 -11.03 3.30 -23.53
C GLU A 46 -9.93 3.36 -24.62
N PRO A 47 -10.29 3.23 -25.92
CA PRO A 47 -9.32 3.10 -27.02
C PRO A 47 -8.43 4.34 -27.23
N ASP A 48 -8.84 5.48 -26.68
CA ASP A 48 -8.08 6.74 -26.73
C ASP A 48 -7.01 6.85 -25.62
N GLN A 49 -6.88 5.85 -24.73
CA GLN A 49 -5.92 5.83 -23.62
C GLN A 49 -4.86 4.72 -23.79
N PRO A 50 -3.77 4.98 -24.54
CA PRO A 50 -2.69 4.01 -24.72
C PRO A 50 -1.92 3.69 -23.42
N ALA A 51 -2.01 2.47 -22.92
CA ALA A 51 -1.25 1.97 -21.77
C ALA A 51 0.10 1.35 -22.17
N LEU A 52 0.98 1.19 -21.17
CA LEU A 52 2.20 0.38 -21.29
C LEU A 52 1.81 -1.05 -21.71
N PRO A 53 2.37 -1.63 -22.80
CA PRO A 53 1.99 -2.97 -23.23
C PRO A 53 2.60 -4.04 -22.31
N PRO A 54 1.97 -5.22 -22.17
CA PRO A 54 2.42 -6.25 -21.23
C PRO A 54 3.87 -6.70 -21.44
N ILE A 55 4.33 -6.69 -22.69
CA ILE A 55 5.71 -7.05 -23.05
C ILE A 55 6.73 -6.00 -22.57
N ALA A 56 6.37 -4.71 -22.59
CA ALA A 56 7.19 -3.64 -22.03
C ALA A 56 7.27 -3.76 -20.51
N ALA A 57 6.15 -4.03 -19.84
CA ALA A 57 6.11 -4.27 -18.41
C ALA A 57 7.03 -5.43 -18.00
N LEU A 58 7.00 -6.56 -18.74
CA LEU A 58 7.91 -7.67 -18.47
C LEU A 58 9.38 -7.31 -18.69
N ALA A 59 9.72 -6.58 -19.75
CA ALA A 59 11.08 -6.17 -20.01
C ALA A 59 11.60 -5.22 -18.91
N LEU A 60 10.78 -4.27 -18.46
CA LEU A 60 11.09 -3.40 -17.33
C LEU A 60 11.25 -4.19 -16.01
N PHE A 61 10.35 -5.14 -15.74
CA PHE A 61 10.50 -6.07 -14.61
C PHE A 61 11.85 -6.79 -14.66
N SER A 62 12.16 -7.39 -15.81
CA SER A 62 13.36 -8.19 -16.02
C SER A 62 14.64 -7.37 -15.90
N GLY A 63 14.66 -6.16 -16.45
CA GLY A 63 15.78 -5.24 -16.34
C GLY A 63 16.04 -4.79 -14.90
N MET A 64 14.99 -4.49 -14.13
CA MET A 64 15.13 -4.19 -12.69
C MET A 64 15.73 -5.37 -11.92
N VAL A 65 15.19 -6.58 -12.12
CA VAL A 65 15.71 -7.80 -11.47
C VAL A 65 17.17 -8.04 -11.87
N ALA A 66 17.51 -7.86 -13.15
CA ALA A 66 18.86 -8.03 -13.63
C ALA A 66 19.84 -7.01 -13.01
N LEU A 67 19.44 -5.75 -12.90
CA LEU A 67 20.23 -4.72 -12.22
C LEU A 67 20.46 -5.06 -10.75
N VAL A 68 19.41 -5.47 -10.02
CA VAL A 68 19.53 -5.89 -8.61
C VAL A 68 20.47 -7.09 -8.48
N ARG A 69 20.28 -8.14 -9.29
CA ARG A 69 21.12 -9.35 -9.25
C ARG A 69 22.56 -9.13 -9.70
N SER A 70 22.80 -8.10 -10.52
CA SER A 70 24.15 -7.67 -10.91
C SER A 70 24.87 -6.83 -9.86
N GLY A 71 24.28 -6.63 -8.67
CA GLY A 71 24.82 -5.74 -7.63
C GLY A 71 24.66 -4.25 -7.94
N GLN A 72 23.84 -3.89 -8.93
CA GLN A 72 23.58 -2.52 -9.36
C GLN A 72 22.21 -2.01 -8.88
N GLY A 73 21.79 -2.44 -7.69
CA GLY A 73 20.47 -2.14 -7.13
C GLY A 73 20.15 -0.64 -7.03
N GLU A 74 21.15 0.19 -6.72
CA GLU A 74 21.01 1.66 -6.69
C GLU A 74 20.58 2.27 -8.04
N ARG A 75 20.89 1.59 -9.16
CA ARG A 75 20.53 2.01 -10.52
C ARG A 75 19.15 1.52 -10.94
N ALA A 76 18.63 0.46 -10.31
CA ALA A 76 17.42 -0.23 -10.76
C ALA A 76 16.19 0.68 -10.76
N TRP A 77 15.99 1.44 -9.69
CA TRP A 77 14.85 2.36 -9.59
C TRP A 77 14.97 3.57 -10.55
N PRO A 78 16.08 4.34 -10.58
CA PRO A 78 16.24 5.41 -11.56
C PRO A 78 16.14 4.94 -13.02
N TRP A 79 16.62 3.72 -13.31
CA TRP A 79 16.48 3.10 -14.64
C TRP A 79 15.01 2.84 -14.97
N PHE A 80 14.24 2.28 -14.03
CA PHE A 80 12.81 2.02 -14.23
C PHE A 80 12.00 3.30 -14.47
N GLU A 81 12.19 4.33 -13.64
CA GLU A 81 11.53 5.63 -13.83
C GLU A 81 11.87 6.24 -15.19
N ALA A 82 13.15 6.24 -15.58
CA ALA A 82 13.58 6.79 -16.85
C ALA A 82 12.97 6.04 -18.05
N GLY A 83 12.78 4.72 -17.96
CA GLY A 83 12.13 3.93 -19.00
C GLY A 83 10.64 4.27 -19.14
N LEU A 84 9.93 4.38 -18.02
CA LEU A 84 8.52 4.79 -18.01
C LEU A 84 8.35 6.21 -18.56
N ASP A 85 9.18 7.16 -18.15
CA ASP A 85 9.15 8.54 -18.64
C ASP A 85 9.46 8.61 -20.14
N ALA A 86 10.43 7.84 -20.62
CA ALA A 86 10.76 7.76 -22.05
C ALA A 86 9.59 7.22 -22.87
N TYR A 87 8.97 6.13 -22.41
CA TYR A 87 7.79 5.56 -23.05
C TYR A 87 6.61 6.53 -23.05
N ALA A 88 6.42 7.26 -21.95
CA ALA A 88 5.35 8.23 -21.79
C ALA A 88 5.51 9.46 -22.70
N ALA A 89 6.74 9.93 -22.87
CA ALA A 89 7.05 11.06 -23.73
C ALA A 89 6.71 10.79 -25.21
N THR A 90 6.84 9.54 -25.67
CA THR A 90 6.53 9.14 -27.05
C THR A 90 5.05 8.80 -27.26
N HIS A 91 4.31 8.55 -26.18
CA HIS A 91 2.88 8.21 -26.20
C HIS A 91 2.04 9.15 -25.33
N PRO A 92 2.08 10.48 -25.57
CA PRO A 92 1.55 11.47 -24.63
C PRO A 92 0.03 11.41 -24.44
N ARG A 93 -0.73 10.76 -25.35
CA ARG A 93 -2.18 10.58 -25.22
C ARG A 93 -2.58 9.45 -24.27
N GLY A 94 -1.62 8.65 -23.80
CA GLY A 94 -1.84 7.40 -23.07
C GLY A 94 -1.75 7.46 -21.58
N HIS A 95 -1.25 8.57 -21.05
CA HIS A 95 -1.19 8.80 -19.62
C HIS A 95 -2.42 9.59 -19.24
N ARG A 96 -3.16 9.10 -18.24
CA ARG A 96 -4.35 9.78 -17.74
C ARG A 96 -3.97 11.22 -17.41
N PHE A 97 -4.38 12.19 -18.24
CA PHE A 97 -4.20 13.64 -18.05
C PHE A 97 -4.98 14.19 -16.85
N TYR A 98 -5.23 13.40 -15.82
CA TYR A 98 -5.57 13.93 -14.52
C TYR A 98 -4.28 14.43 -13.88
N ARG A 99 -4.37 15.62 -13.27
CA ARG A 99 -3.32 16.34 -12.55
C ARG A 99 -2.66 15.56 -11.39
N TRP A 100 -2.94 14.26 -11.26
CA TRP A 100 -2.76 13.40 -10.09
C TRP A 100 -2.34 11.95 -10.42
N HIS A 101 -2.14 11.57 -11.69
CA HIS A 101 -1.66 10.24 -12.08
C HIS A 101 -0.31 10.35 -12.82
N SER A 102 0.69 9.60 -12.37
CA SER A 102 1.99 9.50 -13.03
C SER A 102 2.04 8.28 -13.96
N PRO A 103 2.91 8.27 -15.01
CA PRO A 103 3.14 7.06 -15.82
C PRO A 103 3.49 5.82 -14.99
N LEU A 104 4.13 6.04 -13.84
CA LEU A 104 4.40 5.03 -12.83
C LEU A 104 3.12 4.47 -12.21
N ASP A 105 2.22 5.33 -11.74
CA ASP A 105 0.96 4.87 -11.12
C ASP A 105 0.11 4.08 -12.12
N ASP A 106 0.02 4.55 -13.37
CA ASP A 106 -0.70 3.87 -14.45
C ASP A 106 -0.09 2.47 -14.73
N ALA A 107 1.24 2.39 -14.85
CA ALA A 107 1.92 1.12 -15.10
C ALA A 107 1.77 0.15 -13.92
N LEU A 108 1.87 0.63 -12.69
CA LEU A 108 1.71 -0.22 -11.52
C LEU A 108 0.24 -0.64 -11.34
N GLU A 109 -0.75 0.22 -11.59
CA GLU A 109 -2.18 -0.15 -11.59
C GLU A 109 -2.49 -1.24 -12.62
N ALA A 110 -1.98 -1.11 -13.84
CA ALA A 110 -2.14 -2.11 -14.89
C ALA A 110 -1.39 -3.42 -14.60
N TYR A 111 -0.21 -3.34 -13.98
CA TYR A 111 0.68 -4.48 -13.72
C TYR A 111 1.11 -4.55 -12.25
N PRO A 112 0.27 -5.09 -11.34
CA PRO A 112 0.58 -5.11 -9.91
C PRO A 112 1.86 -5.84 -9.51
N ASN A 113 2.29 -6.82 -10.31
CA ASN A 113 3.55 -7.54 -10.15
C ASN A 113 4.81 -6.68 -10.33
N LEU A 114 4.74 -5.57 -11.08
CA LEU A 114 5.84 -4.62 -11.14
C LEU A 114 6.22 -4.11 -9.75
N ARG A 115 5.25 -4.04 -8.82
CA ARG A 115 5.52 -3.68 -7.42
C ARG A 115 6.46 -4.65 -6.70
N VAL A 116 6.53 -5.92 -7.11
CA VAL A 116 7.51 -6.89 -6.56
C VAL A 116 8.92 -6.44 -6.92
N ALA A 117 9.21 -6.26 -8.21
CA ALA A 117 10.52 -5.83 -8.68
C ALA A 117 10.89 -4.41 -8.20
N VAL A 118 9.91 -3.50 -8.11
CA VAL A 118 10.09 -2.17 -7.52
C VAL A 118 10.49 -2.28 -6.05
N THR A 119 9.81 -3.11 -5.26
CA THR A 119 10.16 -3.32 -3.84
C THR A 119 11.59 -3.83 -3.69
N GLU A 120 11.99 -4.82 -4.51
CA GLU A 120 13.36 -5.35 -4.52
C GLU A 120 14.39 -4.28 -4.91
N ALA A 121 14.11 -3.49 -5.95
CA ALA A 121 14.98 -2.41 -6.41
C ALA A 121 15.16 -1.32 -5.34
N LEU A 122 14.08 -0.91 -4.69
CA LEU A 122 14.12 0.11 -3.64
C LEU A 122 14.87 -0.38 -2.40
N ILE A 123 14.70 -1.64 -2.01
CA ILE A 123 15.48 -2.28 -0.93
C ILE A 123 16.97 -2.32 -1.31
N ALA A 124 17.29 -2.79 -2.52
CA ALA A 124 18.67 -2.91 -2.98
C ALA A 124 19.37 -1.55 -3.11
N GLY A 125 18.62 -0.48 -3.42
CA GLY A 125 19.10 0.90 -3.42
C GLY A 125 19.09 1.59 -2.05
N GLY A 126 18.70 0.91 -0.96
CA GLY A 126 18.63 1.50 0.38
C GLY A 126 17.53 2.56 0.56
N ARG A 127 16.55 2.61 -0.35
CA ARG A 127 15.42 3.55 -0.32
C ARG A 127 14.29 3.00 0.55
N TRP A 128 14.55 2.86 1.85
CA TRP A 128 13.67 2.12 2.78
C TRP A 128 12.25 2.69 2.91
N SER A 129 12.09 4.01 2.91
CA SER A 129 10.76 4.63 3.01
C SER A 129 9.92 4.38 1.75
N ASP A 130 10.55 4.42 0.58
CA ASP A 130 9.87 4.15 -0.68
C ASP A 130 9.55 2.66 -0.80
N ALA A 131 10.46 1.79 -0.36
CA ALA A 131 10.22 0.34 -0.28
C ALA A 131 9.03 0.02 0.65
N ALA A 132 8.92 0.74 1.78
CA ALA A 132 7.78 0.61 2.69
C ALA A 132 6.45 0.98 2.01
N HIS A 133 6.45 2.06 1.22
CA HIS A 133 5.28 2.48 0.46
C HIS A 133 4.91 1.47 -0.63
N ALA A 134 5.88 1.00 -1.41
CA ALA A 134 5.65 0.02 -2.47
C ALA A 134 5.10 -1.30 -1.94
N LEU A 135 5.64 -1.79 -0.82
CA LEU A 135 5.16 -3.02 -0.17
C LEU A 135 3.75 -2.86 0.41
N ASN A 136 3.45 -1.70 1.02
CA ASN A 136 2.12 -1.37 1.51
C ASN A 136 1.08 -1.33 0.38
N ASP A 137 1.41 -0.74 -0.77
CA ASP A 137 0.43 -0.62 -1.85
C ASP A 137 0.11 -1.99 -2.47
N LEU A 138 1.12 -2.86 -2.51
CA LEU A 138 1.01 -4.23 -2.96
C LEU A 138 0.09 -5.08 -2.04
N SER A 139 0.10 -4.86 -0.72
CA SER A 139 -0.82 -5.55 0.21
C SER A 139 -2.29 -5.11 0.08
N HIS A 140 -2.54 -3.83 -0.24
CA HIS A 140 -3.88 -3.25 -0.35
C HIS A 140 -4.57 -3.61 -1.68
N GLN A 141 -3.80 -3.84 -2.75
CA GLN A 141 -4.33 -4.11 -4.08
C GLN A 141 -4.58 -5.60 -4.37
N THR A 142 -4.08 -6.54 -3.57
CA THR A 142 -4.32 -7.98 -3.82
C THR A 142 -5.49 -8.58 -3.06
N ALA A 143 -6.09 -7.87 -2.11
CA ALA A 143 -7.29 -8.31 -1.41
C ALA A 143 -8.58 -8.33 -2.28
N PRO A 144 -8.78 -7.44 -3.28
CA PRO A 144 -9.97 -7.47 -4.15
C PRO A 144 -9.76 -8.18 -5.49
N TYR A 145 -8.51 -8.35 -5.96
CA TYR A 145 -8.20 -8.88 -7.28
C TYR A 145 -7.52 -10.23 -7.11
N GLY A 146 -8.33 -11.28 -6.92
CA GLY A 146 -7.86 -12.67 -6.93
C GLY A 146 -6.84 -12.86 -8.05
N GLY A 147 -5.66 -13.36 -7.67
CA GLY A 147 -4.42 -13.33 -8.45
C GLY A 147 -4.65 -13.27 -9.96
N LYS A 148 -4.67 -12.06 -10.51
CA LYS A 148 -4.54 -11.91 -11.96
C LYS A 148 -3.12 -12.35 -12.28
N ASP A 149 -3.00 -13.39 -13.09
CA ASP A 149 -1.72 -13.78 -13.68
C ASP A 149 -1.17 -12.55 -14.40
N ALA A 150 -0.12 -11.97 -13.82
CA ALA A 150 0.21 -10.56 -14.02
C ALA A 150 0.91 -10.24 -15.35
N PHE A 151 0.96 -11.25 -16.23
CA PHE A 151 1.43 -11.16 -17.61
C PHE A 151 0.50 -11.95 -18.55
N ALA A 152 -0.82 -11.96 -18.31
CA ALA A 152 -1.85 -12.76 -18.99
C ALA A 152 -2.02 -12.50 -20.51
N VAL A 153 -0.93 -12.31 -21.24
CA VAL A 153 -0.83 -12.54 -22.68
C VAL A 153 -0.37 -13.99 -22.85
N PRO A 154 -1.19 -14.89 -23.44
CA PRO A 154 -0.84 -16.31 -23.59
C PRO A 154 0.53 -16.55 -24.25
N ALA A 155 0.88 -15.76 -25.26
CA ALA A 155 2.18 -15.83 -25.94
C ALA A 155 3.37 -15.49 -25.02
N LEU A 156 3.14 -14.65 -24.00
CA LEU A 156 4.17 -14.25 -23.04
C LEU A 156 4.31 -15.27 -21.92
N ALA A 157 3.20 -15.84 -21.45
CA ALA A 157 3.20 -16.95 -20.50
C ALA A 157 3.91 -18.19 -21.09
N GLU A 158 3.65 -18.51 -22.36
CA GLU A 158 4.35 -19.59 -23.08
C GLU A 158 5.86 -19.31 -23.21
N ALA A 159 6.25 -18.07 -23.54
CA ALA A 159 7.65 -17.68 -23.66
C ALA A 159 8.41 -17.73 -22.31
N LEU A 160 7.78 -17.26 -21.23
CA LEU A 160 8.33 -17.33 -19.87
C LEU A 160 8.45 -18.76 -19.35
N ALA A 161 7.45 -19.59 -19.62
CA ALA A 161 7.47 -21.01 -19.27
C ALA A 161 8.54 -21.77 -20.08
N ALA A 162 8.69 -21.48 -21.37
CA ALA A 162 9.69 -22.11 -22.22
C ALA A 162 11.13 -21.72 -21.85
N ALA A 163 11.34 -20.51 -21.33
CA ALA A 163 12.65 -20.05 -20.84
C ALA A 163 13.01 -20.60 -19.44
N ASP A 164 12.05 -21.22 -18.74
CA ASP A 164 12.18 -21.61 -17.32
C ASP A 164 12.76 -20.44 -16.49
N ALA A 165 12.29 -19.23 -16.81
CA ALA A 165 12.83 -17.98 -16.28
C ALA A 165 12.37 -17.68 -14.85
N GLY A 166 11.50 -18.52 -14.27
CA GLY A 166 10.87 -18.30 -12.96
C GLY A 166 11.89 -18.19 -11.81
N ASP A 167 12.89 -19.06 -11.78
CA ASP A 167 13.93 -19.04 -10.74
C ASP A 167 14.87 -17.81 -10.88
N TRP A 168 15.08 -17.38 -12.13
CA TRP A 168 15.94 -16.25 -12.49
C TRP A 168 15.26 -14.89 -12.23
N LEU A 169 13.99 -14.74 -12.58
CA LEU A 169 13.26 -13.49 -12.42
C LEU A 169 12.86 -13.24 -10.96
N GLY A 170 12.97 -14.26 -10.10
CA GLY A 170 12.35 -14.22 -8.79
C GLY A 170 10.83 -14.34 -8.93
N PRO A 171 10.09 -14.19 -7.83
CA PRO A 171 8.66 -14.41 -7.86
C PRO A 171 8.00 -13.32 -8.72
N THR A 172 7.26 -13.73 -9.76
CA THR A 172 6.44 -12.86 -10.61
C THR A 172 5.10 -12.51 -9.96
N GLY A 173 4.79 -13.18 -8.86
CA GLY A 173 3.81 -12.77 -7.85
C GLY A 173 4.50 -12.62 -6.50
N PHE A 174 3.74 -12.63 -5.42
CA PHE A 174 4.30 -12.67 -4.07
C PHE A 174 3.43 -13.54 -3.17
N ASP A 175 4.05 -14.19 -2.21
CA ASP A 175 3.38 -14.96 -1.18
C ASP A 175 3.68 -14.39 0.22
N GLU A 176 3.11 -15.01 1.24
CA GLU A 176 3.32 -14.61 2.63
C GLU A 176 4.79 -14.76 3.08
N ALA A 177 5.55 -15.69 2.50
CA ALA A 177 6.96 -15.87 2.85
C ALA A 177 7.81 -14.72 2.30
N TRP A 178 7.56 -14.32 1.06
CA TRP A 178 8.20 -13.15 0.44
C TRP A 178 7.83 -11.86 1.19
N ALA A 179 6.54 -11.64 1.44
CA ALA A 179 6.05 -10.45 2.15
C ALA A 179 6.65 -10.37 3.57
N PHE A 180 6.76 -11.49 4.27
CA PHE A 180 7.41 -11.55 5.59
C PHE A 180 8.90 -11.19 5.50
N ALA A 181 9.63 -11.76 4.55
CA ALA A 181 11.06 -11.52 4.40
C ALA A 181 11.37 -10.05 4.08
N ARG A 182 10.60 -9.45 3.16
CA ARG A 182 10.77 -8.04 2.77
C ARG A 182 10.29 -7.07 3.85
N GLY A 183 9.14 -7.33 4.46
CA GLY A 183 8.68 -6.58 5.62
C GLY A 183 9.70 -6.59 6.76
N SER A 184 10.27 -7.76 7.08
CA SER A 184 11.31 -7.88 8.10
C SER A 184 12.56 -7.06 7.76
N ALA A 185 13.03 -7.10 6.51
CA ALA A 185 14.18 -6.34 6.08
C ALA A 185 13.95 -4.81 6.19
N ILE A 186 12.80 -4.34 5.73
CA ILE A 186 12.45 -2.90 5.78
C ILE A 186 12.28 -2.43 7.23
N VAL A 187 11.61 -3.22 8.08
CA VAL A 187 11.44 -2.91 9.51
C VAL A 187 12.78 -2.89 10.24
N ALA A 188 13.67 -3.84 9.93
CA ALA A 188 15.00 -3.94 10.55
C ALA A 188 15.93 -2.80 10.15
N ALA A 189 15.73 -2.15 8.99
CA ALA A 189 16.52 -1.00 8.56
C ALA A 189 16.42 0.20 9.53
N GLY A 190 15.31 0.31 10.28
CA GLY A 190 15.16 1.26 11.39
C GLY A 190 15.09 2.74 11.00
N SER A 191 15.05 3.07 9.71
CA SER A 191 15.10 4.45 9.18
C SER A 191 13.77 4.98 8.67
N LEU A 192 12.65 4.41 9.10
CA LEU A 192 11.31 4.78 8.61
C LEU A 192 10.76 6.00 9.36
N ASP A 193 10.19 6.95 8.63
CA ASP A 193 9.53 8.12 9.22
C ASP A 193 8.08 7.80 9.60
N GLU A 194 7.88 7.52 10.89
CA GLU A 194 6.61 7.13 11.51
C GLU A 194 5.53 8.23 11.49
N ARG A 195 5.82 9.42 10.96
CA ARG A 195 4.78 10.43 10.70
C ARG A 195 3.94 10.09 9.46
N HIS A 196 4.40 9.17 8.63
CA HIS A 196 3.69 8.75 7.42
C HIS A 196 2.76 7.56 7.68
N ALA A 197 1.53 7.64 7.16
CA ALA A 197 0.52 6.59 7.33
C ALA A 197 0.93 5.25 6.72
N HIS A 198 1.64 5.25 5.57
CA HIS A 198 2.10 4.01 4.94
C HIS A 198 3.09 3.22 5.80
N VAL A 199 3.85 3.88 6.68
CA VAL A 199 4.75 3.20 7.63
C VAL A 199 3.95 2.44 8.68
N TRP A 200 2.85 3.02 9.19
CA TRP A 200 1.97 2.33 10.15
C TRP A 200 1.16 1.22 9.51
N ASN A 201 0.73 1.38 8.24
CA ASN A 201 0.09 0.31 7.51
C ASN A 201 1.07 -0.83 7.22
N LEU A 202 2.32 -0.54 6.83
CA LEU A 202 3.38 -1.54 6.72
C LEU A 202 3.55 -2.30 8.04
N TYR A 203 3.64 -1.60 9.18
CA TYR A 203 3.74 -2.27 10.48
C TYR A 203 2.51 -3.13 10.78
N ALA A 204 1.30 -2.65 10.45
CA ALA A 204 0.08 -3.41 10.62
C ALA A 204 0.11 -4.71 9.81
N ASP A 205 0.42 -4.63 8.51
CA ASP A 205 0.48 -5.76 7.61
C ASP A 205 1.59 -6.74 8.00
N HIS A 206 2.75 -6.21 8.39
CA HIS A 206 3.86 -7.03 8.86
C HIS A 206 3.50 -7.78 10.15
N LEU A 207 2.79 -7.16 11.11
CA LEU A 207 2.29 -7.87 12.29
C LEU A 207 1.32 -9.00 11.91
N LEU A 208 0.42 -8.75 10.95
CA LEU A 208 -0.53 -9.75 10.48
C LEU A 208 0.18 -10.96 9.87
N VAL A 209 1.10 -10.72 8.93
CA VAL A 209 1.88 -11.79 8.28
C VAL A 209 2.73 -12.54 9.30
N THR A 210 3.38 -11.83 10.23
CA THR A 210 4.19 -12.43 11.30
C THR A 210 3.36 -13.36 12.18
N LEU A 211 2.14 -12.96 12.55
CA LEU A 211 1.23 -13.82 13.32
C LEU A 211 0.76 -15.05 12.54
N ARG A 212 0.41 -14.91 11.25
CA ARG A 212 -0.02 -16.04 10.41
C ARG A 212 1.07 -17.09 10.26
N ARG A 213 2.33 -16.67 10.30
CA ARG A 213 3.51 -17.55 10.29
C ARG A 213 3.85 -18.18 11.64
N GLY A 214 3.14 -17.83 12.72
CA GLY A 214 3.40 -18.33 14.06
C GLY A 214 4.56 -17.65 14.79
N GLU A 215 5.13 -16.58 14.23
CA GLU A 215 6.30 -15.86 14.75
C GLU A 215 5.91 -14.87 15.87
N THR A 216 5.13 -15.33 16.84
CA THR A 216 4.51 -14.51 17.90
C THR A 216 5.54 -13.71 18.71
N GLY A 217 6.73 -14.28 18.93
CA GLY A 217 7.83 -13.60 19.63
C GLY A 217 8.33 -12.36 18.89
N ALA A 218 8.50 -12.46 17.56
CA ALA A 218 8.91 -11.34 16.72
C ALA A 218 7.82 -10.26 16.65
N ALA A 219 6.54 -10.68 16.51
CA ALA A 219 5.42 -9.75 16.52
C ALA A 219 5.32 -8.98 17.85
N LEU A 220 5.48 -9.66 18.99
CA LEU A 220 5.51 -9.01 20.31
C LEU A 220 6.67 -8.02 20.44
N ALA A 221 7.85 -8.37 19.94
CA ALA A 221 9.02 -7.50 19.98
C ALA A 221 8.75 -6.20 19.20
N LEU A 222 8.12 -6.29 18.02
CA LEU A 222 7.73 -5.13 17.24
C LEU A 222 6.69 -4.26 17.97
N VAL A 223 5.64 -4.89 18.52
CA VAL A 223 4.60 -4.18 19.30
C VAL A 223 5.24 -3.40 20.47
N ALA A 224 6.18 -4.03 21.18
CA ALA A 224 6.89 -3.39 22.28
C ALA A 224 7.78 -2.23 21.80
N ALA A 225 8.54 -2.43 20.72
CA ALA A 225 9.44 -1.42 20.15
C ALA A 225 8.69 -0.18 19.64
N LYS A 226 7.47 -0.35 19.13
CA LYS A 226 6.67 0.73 18.52
C LYS A 226 5.60 1.32 19.43
N ALA A 227 5.45 0.82 20.66
CA ALA A 227 4.38 1.24 21.58
C ALA A 227 4.36 2.76 21.85
N GLU A 228 5.52 3.35 22.15
CA GLU A 228 5.63 4.79 22.47
C GLU A 228 5.37 5.66 21.24
N ALA A 229 5.90 5.27 20.08
CA ALA A 229 5.69 5.95 18.82
C ALA A 229 4.21 5.91 18.41
N ALA A 230 3.58 4.73 18.49
CA ALA A 230 2.18 4.54 18.12
C ALA A 230 1.26 5.40 18.97
N ARG A 231 1.53 5.47 20.29
CA ARG A 231 0.77 6.33 21.20
C ARG A 231 0.85 7.80 20.77
N ARG A 232 2.06 8.31 20.55
CA ARG A 232 2.31 9.71 20.18
C ARG A 232 1.63 10.08 18.86
N ILE A 233 1.84 9.27 17.81
CA ILE A 233 1.28 9.53 16.49
C ILE A 233 -0.26 9.50 16.55
N CYS A 234 -0.83 8.56 17.30
CA CYS A 234 -2.28 8.50 17.50
C CYS A 234 -2.82 9.72 18.27
N ASP A 235 -2.12 10.20 19.30
CA ASP A 235 -2.52 11.38 20.08
C ASP A 235 -2.48 12.67 19.22
N ASP A 236 -1.62 12.71 18.21
CA ASP A 236 -1.56 13.77 17.18
C ASP A 236 -2.66 13.65 16.11
N GLY A 237 -3.62 12.73 16.27
CA GLY A 237 -4.77 12.54 15.38
C GLY A 237 -4.46 11.83 14.06
N HIS A 238 -3.35 11.09 13.98
CA HIS A 238 -2.98 10.33 12.79
C HIS A 238 -3.58 8.93 12.82
N GLU A 239 -3.88 8.41 11.63
CA GLU A 239 -4.49 7.11 11.43
C GLU A 239 -3.48 5.97 11.68
N THR A 240 -3.68 5.25 12.78
CA THR A 240 -2.87 4.08 13.19
C THR A 240 -3.76 2.89 13.60
N GLY A 241 -5.05 2.95 13.26
CA GLY A 241 -6.06 2.02 13.75
C GLY A 241 -5.79 0.57 13.42
N ASN A 242 -5.38 0.28 12.18
CA ASN A 242 -5.02 -1.07 11.75
C ASN A 242 -3.82 -1.64 12.51
N TYR A 243 -2.81 -0.81 12.77
CA TYR A 243 -1.67 -1.20 13.60
C TYR A 243 -2.12 -1.54 15.03
N HIS A 244 -2.92 -0.68 15.66
CA HIS A 244 -3.40 -0.90 17.02
C HIS A 244 -4.26 -2.16 17.15
N LEU A 245 -5.11 -2.43 16.16
CA LEU A 245 -5.90 -3.66 16.12
C LEU A 245 -5.01 -4.90 15.98
N ASN A 246 -4.06 -4.89 15.05
CA ASN A 246 -3.16 -6.04 14.87
C ASN A 246 -2.22 -6.23 16.08
N ALA A 247 -1.76 -5.14 16.72
CA ALA A 247 -1.00 -5.20 17.97
C ALA A 247 -1.82 -5.83 19.11
N LEU A 248 -3.12 -5.53 19.19
CA LEU A 248 -4.03 -6.20 20.11
C LEU A 248 -4.16 -7.70 19.80
N CYS A 249 -4.27 -8.09 18.51
CA CYS A 249 -4.28 -9.49 18.11
C CYS A 249 -3.01 -10.22 18.58
N VAL A 250 -1.85 -9.57 18.45
CA VAL A 250 -0.57 -10.11 18.94
C VAL A 250 -0.59 -10.34 20.45
N LEU A 251 -1.06 -9.35 21.22
CA LEU A 251 -1.18 -9.47 22.68
C LEU A 251 -2.11 -10.61 23.08
N ALA A 252 -3.27 -10.72 22.41
CA ALA A 252 -4.24 -11.77 22.69
C ALA A 252 -3.68 -13.17 22.35
N HIS A 253 -3.08 -13.33 21.17
CA HIS A 253 -2.47 -14.58 20.73
C HIS A 253 -1.31 -15.02 21.64
N ALA A 254 -0.53 -14.07 22.16
CA ALA A 254 0.53 -14.32 23.14
C ALA A 254 0.05 -14.64 24.57
N GLY A 255 -1.27 -14.77 24.80
CA GLY A 255 -1.84 -15.02 26.11
C GLY A 255 -1.84 -13.80 27.05
N ARG A 256 -1.52 -12.61 26.56
CA ARG A 256 -1.60 -11.35 27.33
C ARG A 256 -3.00 -10.76 27.27
N VAL A 257 -3.99 -11.57 27.61
CA VAL A 257 -5.41 -11.33 27.33
C VAL A 257 -5.94 -10.06 28.02
N GLU A 258 -5.53 -9.78 29.26
CA GLU A 258 -5.91 -8.54 29.96
C GLU A 258 -5.33 -7.28 29.31
N ALA A 259 -4.08 -7.35 28.83
CA ALA A 259 -3.45 -6.24 28.11
C ALA A 259 -4.14 -6.00 26.75
N ALA A 260 -4.52 -7.08 26.06
CA ALA A 260 -5.30 -7.00 24.83
C ALA A 260 -6.70 -6.40 25.06
N ALA A 261 -7.39 -6.79 26.13
CA ALA A 261 -8.69 -6.19 26.50
C ALA A 261 -8.57 -4.70 26.87
N ALA A 262 -7.49 -4.30 27.54
CA ALA A 262 -7.20 -2.88 27.81
C ALA A 262 -6.93 -2.10 26.51
N ALA A 263 -6.16 -2.67 25.58
CA ALA A 263 -5.93 -2.08 24.26
C ALA A 263 -7.24 -1.96 23.45
N ALA A 264 -8.14 -2.93 23.56
CA ALA A 264 -9.45 -2.91 22.88
C ALA A 264 -10.29 -1.72 23.36
N ARG A 265 -10.33 -1.52 24.67
CA ARG A 265 -11.04 -0.38 25.29
C ARG A 265 -10.48 0.95 24.82
N GLU A 266 -9.16 1.05 24.75
CA GLU A 266 -8.50 2.27 24.29
C GLU A 266 -8.78 2.54 22.80
N LEU A 267 -8.80 1.49 21.97
CA LEU A 267 -9.15 1.60 20.56
C LEU A 267 -10.59 2.09 20.35
N VAL A 268 -11.55 1.56 21.13
CA VAL A 268 -12.95 2.04 21.16
C VAL A 268 -13.02 3.50 21.60
N ARG A 269 -12.32 3.87 22.68
CA ARG A 269 -12.31 5.24 23.21
C ARG A 269 -11.81 6.26 22.18
N ARG A 270 -10.88 5.85 21.32
CA ARG A 270 -10.29 6.68 20.26
C ARG A 270 -11.16 6.80 19.00
N GLY A 271 -12.26 6.05 18.90
CA GLY A 271 -13.16 6.11 17.75
C GLY A 271 -12.56 5.48 16.50
N TYR A 272 -11.88 4.33 16.64
CA TYR A 272 -11.50 3.53 15.47
C TYR A 272 -12.71 3.26 14.57
N TRP A 273 -12.53 3.36 13.26
CA TRP A 273 -13.64 3.27 12.30
C TRP A 273 -14.14 1.83 12.10
N ASP A 274 -13.23 0.84 12.14
CA ASP A 274 -13.59 -0.57 11.90
C ASP A 274 -13.83 -1.36 13.20
N LEU A 275 -14.59 -0.79 14.14
CA LEU A 275 -14.92 -1.48 15.41
C LEU A 275 -15.69 -2.79 15.21
N TRP A 276 -16.37 -2.95 14.07
CA TRP A 276 -16.98 -4.21 13.66
C TRP A 276 -15.99 -5.39 13.68
N ARG A 277 -14.68 -5.14 13.51
CA ARG A 277 -13.62 -6.16 13.59
C ARG A 277 -13.43 -6.74 15.00
N LEU A 278 -13.85 -6.04 16.05
CA LEU A 278 -13.83 -6.53 17.44
C LEU A 278 -15.11 -7.29 17.82
N ASN A 279 -16.18 -7.17 17.03
CA ASN A 279 -17.39 -7.97 17.19
C ASN A 279 -17.24 -9.27 16.39
N ARG A 280 -17.30 -10.44 17.05
CA ARG A 280 -17.09 -11.73 16.37
C ARG A 280 -18.12 -11.99 15.28
N ASP A 281 -19.39 -11.69 15.53
CA ASP A 281 -20.47 -11.99 14.60
C ASP A 281 -20.37 -11.10 13.35
N SER A 282 -20.11 -9.81 13.52
CA SER A 282 -19.85 -8.88 12.42
C SER A 282 -18.59 -9.26 11.64
N ALA A 283 -17.51 -9.60 12.34
CA ALA A 283 -16.25 -9.97 11.70
C ALA A 283 -16.38 -11.29 10.92
N ALA A 284 -17.07 -12.30 11.47
CA ALA A 284 -17.31 -13.58 10.80
C ALA A 284 -18.13 -13.45 9.50
N ALA A 285 -18.88 -12.36 9.33
CA ALA A 285 -19.56 -12.06 8.07
C ALA A 285 -18.62 -11.57 6.95
N THR A 286 -17.33 -11.40 7.23
CA THR A 286 -16.33 -10.93 6.24
C THR A 286 -15.33 -12.02 5.89
N ALA A 287 -15.05 -12.16 4.58
CA ALA A 287 -14.03 -13.08 4.08
C ALA A 287 -12.66 -12.77 4.70
N TRP A 288 -12.28 -11.49 4.73
CA TRP A 288 -11.01 -11.03 5.27
C TRP A 288 -10.76 -11.46 6.73
N ALA A 289 -11.74 -11.34 7.64
CA ALA A 289 -11.52 -11.71 9.05
C ALA A 289 -11.40 -13.24 9.24
N THR A 290 -12.04 -14.01 8.36
CA THR A 290 -11.97 -15.47 8.34
C THR A 290 -10.62 -15.94 7.78
N GLU A 291 -10.19 -15.38 6.65
CA GLU A 291 -8.93 -15.73 5.97
C GLU A 291 -7.69 -15.26 6.73
N SER A 292 -7.76 -14.11 7.39
CA SER A 292 -6.65 -13.57 8.20
C SER A 292 -6.38 -14.38 9.47
N GLY A 293 -7.34 -15.19 9.94
CA GLY A 293 -7.26 -15.87 11.23
C GLY A 293 -7.55 -14.99 12.46
N GLN A 294 -7.94 -13.73 12.25
CA GLN A 294 -8.15 -12.74 13.31
C GLN A 294 -9.11 -13.24 14.40
N LEU A 295 -10.20 -13.90 14.00
CA LEU A 295 -11.23 -14.40 14.93
C LEU A 295 -10.65 -15.36 15.98
N GLY A 296 -9.69 -16.20 15.58
CA GLY A 296 -9.04 -17.15 16.46
C GLY A 296 -8.17 -16.47 17.51
N TRP A 297 -7.40 -15.44 17.11
CA TRP A 297 -6.54 -14.70 18.03
C TRP A 297 -7.32 -13.90 19.07
N LEU A 298 -8.48 -13.36 18.69
CA LEU A 298 -9.32 -12.56 19.58
C LEU A 298 -10.23 -13.41 20.48
N ALA A 299 -10.30 -14.74 20.25
CA ALA A 299 -11.29 -15.59 20.91
C ALA A 299 -11.22 -15.55 22.44
N ALA A 300 -10.01 -15.48 23.00
CA ALA A 300 -9.77 -15.44 24.42
C ALA A 300 -10.32 -14.18 25.12
N LEU A 301 -10.57 -13.09 24.38
CA LEU A 301 -11.08 -11.84 24.95
C LEU A 301 -12.47 -11.98 25.57
N ASP A 302 -13.30 -12.91 25.07
CA ASP A 302 -14.66 -13.12 25.61
C ASP A 302 -14.68 -13.65 27.04
N ALA A 303 -13.58 -14.29 27.46
CA ALA A 303 -13.42 -14.76 28.83
C ALA A 303 -13.13 -13.59 29.80
N VAL A 304 -12.72 -12.42 29.30
CA VAL A 304 -12.39 -11.25 30.12
C VAL A 304 -13.67 -10.45 30.45
N PRO A 305 -14.08 -10.32 31.73
CA PRO A 305 -15.30 -9.61 32.10
C PRO A 305 -15.36 -8.16 31.61
N ALA A 306 -14.20 -7.49 31.61
CA ALA A 306 -14.08 -6.11 31.19
C ALA A 306 -14.26 -5.94 29.67
N TYR A 307 -13.85 -6.94 28.87
CA TYR A 307 -14.09 -6.97 27.44
C TYR A 307 -15.56 -7.26 27.13
N ARG A 308 -16.19 -8.20 27.84
CA ARG A 308 -17.64 -8.45 27.69
C ARG A 308 -18.49 -7.20 27.94
N THR A 309 -18.11 -6.40 28.93
CA THR A 309 -18.80 -5.12 29.22
C THR A 309 -18.56 -4.10 28.10
N LEU A 310 -17.35 -4.03 27.57
CA LEU A 310 -17.03 -3.20 26.40
C LEU A 310 -17.88 -3.60 25.20
N HIS A 311 -17.91 -4.91 24.89
CA HIS A 311 -18.64 -5.48 23.76
C HIS A 311 -20.14 -5.18 23.83
N ALA A 312 -20.77 -5.44 24.97
CA ALA A 312 -22.21 -5.19 25.15
C ALA A 312 -22.61 -3.71 25.05
N ARG A 313 -21.68 -2.77 25.32
CA ARG A 313 -21.96 -1.33 25.34
C ARG A 313 -21.61 -0.60 24.05
N HIS A 314 -20.57 -1.06 23.35
CA HIS A 314 -19.95 -0.28 22.28
C HIS A 314 -19.76 -1.05 20.98
N LEU A 315 -19.84 -2.37 20.98
CA LEU A 315 -19.61 -3.21 19.80
C LEU A 315 -20.93 -3.86 19.35
N VAL A 316 -21.92 -3.01 19.04
CA VAL A 316 -23.21 -3.46 18.50
C VAL A 316 -22.94 -4.13 17.14
N PRO A 317 -23.65 -5.22 16.78
CA PRO A 317 -23.53 -5.82 15.45
C PRO A 317 -23.89 -4.78 14.38
N GLU A 318 -22.87 -4.21 13.76
CA GLU A 318 -23.01 -3.46 12.51
C GLU A 318 -22.78 -4.45 11.38
N ALA A 319 -23.62 -4.41 10.34
CA ALA A 319 -23.28 -5.08 9.09
C ALA A 319 -21.93 -4.51 8.63
N ALA A 320 -20.98 -5.36 8.25
CA ALA A 320 -19.77 -4.88 7.57
C ALA A 320 -20.23 -3.98 6.43
N PRO A 321 -19.70 -2.75 6.29
CA PRO A 321 -20.21 -1.80 5.31
C PRO A 321 -20.20 -2.44 3.92
N VAL A 322 -21.39 -2.64 3.35
CA VAL A 322 -21.56 -3.18 1.99
C VAL A 322 -21.15 -2.08 1.04
N GLY A 323 -19.89 -2.13 0.62
CA GLY A 323 -19.22 -1.08 -0.13
C GLY A 323 -18.56 -0.05 0.80
N ARG A 324 -17.39 0.45 0.38
CA ARG A 324 -16.91 1.73 0.91
C ARG A 324 -17.99 2.76 0.55
N ALA A 325 -18.72 3.28 1.53
CA ALA A 325 -19.34 4.58 1.34
C ALA A 325 -18.20 5.47 0.83
N PRO A 326 -18.34 6.14 -0.34
CA PRO A 326 -17.28 7.00 -0.83
C PRO A 326 -16.94 7.90 0.35
N PRO A 327 -15.66 7.92 0.78
CA PRO A 327 -15.29 8.72 1.91
C PRO A 327 -15.83 10.10 1.62
N GLY A 328 -16.58 10.68 2.56
CA GLY A 328 -16.99 12.06 2.43
C GLY A 328 -15.76 12.90 2.07
N PRO A 329 -15.93 14.10 1.51
CA PRO A 329 -14.80 14.89 1.00
C PRO A 329 -13.70 15.17 2.05
N PHE A 330 -13.98 14.89 3.33
CA PHE A 330 -13.13 15.13 4.48
C PHE A 330 -12.53 13.84 5.06
N ARG A 331 -11.20 13.81 5.20
CA ARG A 331 -10.45 12.83 5.99
C ARG A 331 -10.65 13.00 7.49
N ALA A 332 -10.79 14.25 7.92
CA ALA A 332 -11.04 14.63 9.30
C ALA A 332 -11.86 15.92 9.32
N LEU A 333 -12.81 16.01 10.24
CA LEU A 333 -13.65 17.19 10.46
C LEU A 333 -13.89 17.35 11.95
N HIS A 334 -13.50 18.49 12.51
CA HIS A 334 -13.64 18.78 13.93
C HIS A 334 -14.22 20.17 14.16
N ALA A 335 -15.37 20.22 14.84
CA ALA A 335 -15.97 21.47 15.30
C ALA A 335 -15.20 22.03 16.50
N GLY A 336 -15.01 23.35 16.54
CA GLY A 336 -14.42 24.01 17.70
C GLY A 336 -14.41 25.52 17.56
N VAL A 337 -13.52 26.17 18.31
CA VAL A 337 -13.37 27.63 18.29
C VAL A 337 -11.99 28.00 17.76
N LEU A 338 -11.87 29.12 17.04
CA LEU A 338 -10.58 29.63 16.59
C LEU A 338 -9.77 30.15 17.80
N GLY A 339 -8.75 29.40 18.20
CA GLY A 339 -7.81 29.83 19.25
C GLY A 339 -6.72 30.78 18.74
N GLY A 340 -5.94 31.35 19.66
CA GLY A 340 -4.85 32.29 19.36
C GLY A 340 -5.27 33.76 19.45
N ARG A 341 -4.40 34.67 18.98
CA ARG A 341 -4.64 36.13 19.01
C ARG A 341 -4.88 36.75 17.64
N THR A 342 -4.64 35.99 16.56
CA THR A 342 -4.64 36.49 15.19
C THR A 342 -5.83 35.96 14.40
N ARG A 343 -6.40 36.80 13.53
CA ARG A 343 -7.43 36.36 12.58
C ARG A 343 -6.84 35.35 11.59
N LYS A 344 -7.64 34.37 11.16
CA LYS A 344 -7.27 33.41 10.10
C LYS A 344 -8.18 33.56 8.90
N ARG A 345 -7.66 33.28 7.71
CA ARG A 345 -8.48 33.25 6.48
C ARG A 345 -9.28 31.93 6.43
N CYS A 346 -10.58 32.04 6.21
CA CYS A 346 -11.49 30.91 6.00
C CYS A 346 -11.16 30.22 4.68
N ALA A 347 -10.95 28.91 4.71
CA ALA A 347 -10.63 28.11 3.53
C ALA A 347 -11.79 27.99 2.52
N VAL A 348 -13.04 28.21 2.95
CA VAL A 348 -14.24 28.11 2.10
C VAL A 348 -14.64 29.47 1.53
N SER A 349 -14.91 30.45 2.40
CA SER A 349 -15.41 31.76 1.98
C SER A 349 -14.32 32.80 1.69
N ASN A 350 -13.04 32.50 1.96
CA ASN A 350 -11.93 33.45 1.93
C ASN A 350 -12.05 34.67 2.86
N CYS A 351 -13.12 34.78 3.66
CA CYS A 351 -13.30 35.81 4.68
C CYS A 351 -12.37 35.59 5.88
N LEU A 352 -12.10 36.65 6.64
CA LEU A 352 -11.33 36.54 7.88
C LEU A 352 -12.22 36.09 9.04
N ILE A 353 -11.73 35.11 9.80
CA ILE A 353 -12.32 34.54 11.01
C ILE A 353 -11.61 35.18 12.22
N ALA A 354 -12.36 35.68 13.20
CA ALA A 354 -11.78 36.25 14.41
C ALA A 354 -11.48 35.17 15.46
N PRO A 355 -10.45 35.37 16.33
CA PRO A 355 -10.27 34.52 17.49
C PRO A 355 -11.53 34.50 18.36
N GLY A 356 -11.94 33.31 18.81
CA GLY A 356 -13.20 33.12 19.54
C GLY A 356 -14.39 32.72 18.65
N ASP A 357 -14.28 32.84 17.32
CA ASP A 357 -15.36 32.44 16.42
C ASP A 357 -15.45 30.91 16.26
N PRO A 358 -16.66 30.35 16.08
CA PRO A 358 -16.86 28.94 15.79
C PRO A 358 -16.31 28.56 14.41
N VAL A 359 -15.58 27.45 14.36
CA VAL A 359 -14.89 26.96 13.17
C VAL A 359 -14.99 25.45 13.03
N TYR A 360 -14.89 24.98 11.79
CA TYR A 360 -14.47 23.63 11.49
C TYR A 360 -13.00 23.60 11.12
N ARG A 361 -12.27 22.67 11.72
CA ARG A 361 -10.94 22.25 11.27
C ARG A 361 -11.11 20.98 10.47
N PHE A 362 -10.67 20.99 9.21
CA PHE A 362 -10.88 19.86 8.33
C PHE A 362 -9.67 19.57 7.45
N ARG A 363 -9.58 18.32 7.01
CA ARG A 363 -8.62 17.85 6.02
C ARG A 363 -9.42 17.22 4.89
N LEU A 364 -9.08 17.56 3.65
CA LEU A 364 -9.65 16.86 2.51
C LEU A 364 -9.04 15.45 2.41
N TYR A 365 -9.79 14.50 1.85
CA TYR A 365 -9.36 13.11 1.72
C TYR A 365 -7.99 12.94 1.03
N HIS A 366 -7.70 13.81 0.06
CA HIS A 366 -6.48 13.79 -0.76
C HIS A 366 -5.33 14.68 -0.23
N HIS A 367 -5.52 15.41 0.87
CA HIS A 367 -4.45 16.25 1.42
C HIS A 367 -3.39 15.41 2.15
N HIS A 368 -2.12 15.74 1.93
CA HIS A 368 -1.02 15.07 2.60
C HIS A 368 -1.09 15.30 4.11
N VAL A 369 -0.67 14.29 4.87
CA VAL A 369 -0.74 14.28 6.34
C VAL A 369 0.10 15.40 6.96
N GLY A 370 1.20 15.79 6.29
CA GLY A 370 2.08 16.88 6.69
C GLY A 370 1.50 18.30 6.52
N ASP A 371 0.39 18.46 5.81
CA ASP A 371 -0.23 19.77 5.63
C ASP A 371 -0.94 20.20 6.92
N ALA A 372 -0.95 21.51 7.21
CA ALA A 372 -1.77 22.01 8.31
C ALA A 372 -3.26 21.83 7.98
N PRO A 373 -4.11 21.42 8.96
CA PRO A 373 -5.55 21.32 8.73
C PRO A 373 -6.13 22.68 8.29
N LEU A 374 -7.01 22.64 7.29
CA LEU A 374 -7.75 23.81 6.83
C LEU A 374 -8.72 24.27 7.92
N VAL A 375 -9.02 25.56 7.94
CA VAL A 375 -9.94 26.17 8.90
C VAL A 375 -11.01 26.92 8.13
N ALA A 376 -12.28 26.65 8.41
CA ALA A 376 -13.41 27.43 7.91
C ALA A 376 -14.28 27.94 9.05
N ALA A 377 -14.87 29.12 8.87
CA ALA A 377 -15.93 29.59 9.75
C ALA A 377 -17.10 28.62 9.66
N GLN A 378 -17.69 28.24 10.78
CA GLN A 378 -18.77 27.26 10.81
C GLN A 378 -19.91 27.64 9.86
N ALA A 379 -20.38 28.90 9.93
CA ALA A 379 -21.44 29.41 9.05
C ALA A 379 -21.10 29.38 7.54
N ALA A 380 -19.83 29.46 7.18
CA ALA A 380 -19.40 29.39 5.77
C ALA A 380 -19.21 27.96 5.29
N PHE A 381 -19.05 27.01 6.20
CA PHE A 381 -18.90 25.59 5.90
C PHE A 381 -20.26 24.89 5.85
N ASP A 382 -21.22 25.35 6.66
CA ASP A 382 -22.59 24.84 6.72
C ASP A 382 -23.49 25.39 5.59
N ALA A 383 -23.04 26.43 4.87
CA ALA A 383 -23.72 27.07 3.74
C ALA A 383 -23.32 26.43 2.42
#